data_AF-A0A0P9QEI2-F1
#
_entry.id   AF-A0A0P9QEI2-F1
#
_cell.length_a   1.000
_cell.length_b   1.000
_cell.length_c   1.000
_cell.angle_alpha   90.00
_cell.angle_beta   90.00
_cell.angle_gamma   90.00
#
_symmetry.space_group_name_H-M   'P 1'
#
loop_
_entity.id
_entity.type
_entity.pdbx_description
1 polymer ?
#
loop_
_entity_poly.entity_id
_entity_poly.type
_entity_poly.pdbx_seq_one_letter_code
_entity_poly.pdbx_strand_id
1 'polypeptide(L)'
;MQLLWPCTLIGLVLAIACAPRLNLINLGEDAARSLGVRIGALRLLVFVVSLLLVGASVCAVGPIAFVGLIAPNIARQWLGNDYRWLIPISAGLGAAIVLASDLISRAVAFPVETPAGVVTALIGAPFFLFLARRAL
;
A
#
# COMPACT_ATOMS: atom_id res chain seq x y z
N MET A 1 21.28 5.22 0.98
CA MET A 1 20.19 5.76 0.14
C MET A 1 20.24 5.33 -1.32
N GLN A 2 21.40 5.33 -2.00
CA GLN A 2 21.51 5.06 -3.45
C GLN A 2 21.00 3.68 -3.90
N LEU A 3 20.97 2.68 -3.03
CA LEU A 3 20.43 1.35 -3.35
C LEU A 3 18.90 1.24 -3.14
N LEU A 4 18.28 2.18 -2.43
CA LEU A 4 16.84 2.09 -2.12
C LEU A 4 15.97 2.39 -3.34
N TRP A 5 16.31 3.41 -4.12
CA TRP A 5 15.53 3.81 -5.30
C TRP A 5 15.45 2.71 -6.40
N PRO A 6 16.52 1.96 -6.75
CA PRO A 6 16.39 0.90 -7.74
C PRO A 6 15.61 -0.28 -7.17
N CYS A 7 15.81 -0.62 -5.89
CA CYS A 7 15.07 -1.69 -5.24
C CYS A 7 13.56 -1.38 -5.19
N THR A 8 13.16 -0.17 -4.81
CA THR A 8 11.74 0.23 -4.80
C THR A 8 11.15 0.25 -6.20
N LEU A 9 11.89 0.72 -7.21
CA LEU A 9 11.45 0.71 -8.60
C LEU A 9 11.21 -0.72 -9.10
N ILE A 10 12.16 -1.63 -8.86
CA ILE A 10 12.04 -3.05 -9.23
C ILE A 10 10.84 -3.69 -8.51
N GLY A 11 10.69 -3.44 -7.21
CA GLY A 11 9.56 -3.94 -6.44
C GLY A 11 8.21 -3.43 -6.97
N LEU A 12 8.15 -2.15 -7.36
CA LEU A 12 6.93 -1.54 -7.91
C LEU A 12 6.57 -2.16 -9.27
N VAL A 13 7.55 -2.33 -10.15
CA VAL A 13 7.34 -2.97 -11.46
C VAL A 13 6.87 -4.42 -11.28
N LEU A 14 7.49 -5.18 -10.37
CA LEU A 14 7.08 -6.55 -10.07
C LEU A 14 5.66 -6.60 -9.47
N ALA A 15 5.31 -5.67 -8.60
CA ALA A 15 3.95 -5.58 -8.04
C ALA A 15 2.91 -5.35 -9.14
N ILE A 16 3.15 -4.42 -10.06
CA ILE A 16 2.27 -4.14 -11.20
C ILE A 16 2.19 -5.35 -12.13
N ALA A 17 3.31 -6.04 -12.38
CA ALA A 17 3.34 -7.25 -13.20
C ALA A 17 2.52 -8.41 -12.59
N CYS A 18 2.39 -8.47 -11.27
CA CYS A 18 1.55 -9.45 -10.57
C CYS A 18 0.05 -9.14 -10.66
N ALA A 19 -0.33 -7.90 -10.95
CA ALA A 19 -1.72 -7.43 -10.90
C ALA A 19 -2.72 -8.27 -11.73
N PRO A 20 -2.44 -8.65 -12.99
CA PRO A 20 -3.39 -9.44 -13.78
C PRO A 20 -3.64 -10.82 -13.17
N ARG A 21 -2.62 -11.44 -12.58
CA ARG A 21 -2.75 -12.76 -11.96
C ARG A 21 -3.47 -12.68 -10.60
N LEU A 22 -3.34 -11.57 -9.90
CA LEU A 22 -4.12 -11.28 -8.68
C LEU A 22 -5.61 -11.12 -8.99
N ASN A 23 -5.97 -10.50 -10.11
CA ASN A 23 -7.36 -10.45 -10.57
C ASN A 23 -7.93 -11.86 -10.83
N LEU A 24 -7.13 -12.77 -11.38
CA LEU A 24 -7.58 -14.15 -11.62
C LEU A 24 -7.87 -14.90 -10.31
N ILE A 25 -7.04 -14.70 -9.28
CA ILE A 25 -7.30 -15.26 -7.95
C ILE A 25 -8.60 -14.68 -7.36
N ASN A 26 -8.88 -13.41 -7.61
CA ASN A 26 -10.09 -12.73 -7.14
C ASN A 26 -11.39 -13.30 -7.76
N LEU A 27 -11.29 -13.94 -8.94
CA LEU A 27 -12.41 -14.65 -9.58
C LEU A 27 -12.68 -16.05 -8.96
N GLY A 28 -11.77 -16.55 -8.13
CA GLY A 28 -11.83 -17.86 -7.50
C GLY A 28 -10.56 -18.69 -7.74
N GLU A 29 -10.15 -19.48 -6.76
CA GLU A 29 -8.94 -20.30 -6.86
C GLU A 29 -9.02 -21.34 -7.98
N ASP A 30 -10.18 -21.98 -8.17
CA ASP A 30 -10.36 -23.01 -9.19
C ASP A 30 -10.27 -22.43 -10.60
N ALA A 31 -10.87 -21.26 -10.82
CA ALA A 31 -10.77 -20.52 -12.08
C ALA A 31 -9.33 -20.05 -12.35
N ALA A 32 -8.61 -19.58 -11.34
CA ALA A 32 -7.21 -19.20 -11.48
C ALA A 32 -6.32 -20.41 -11.83
N ARG A 33 -6.53 -21.57 -11.18
CA ARG A 33 -5.77 -22.79 -11.46
C ARG A 33 -6.01 -23.30 -12.87
N SER A 34 -7.26 -23.30 -13.35
CA SER A 34 -7.59 -23.74 -14.71
C SER A 34 -6.99 -22.83 -15.79
N LEU A 35 -6.81 -21.54 -15.50
CA LEU A 35 -6.09 -20.57 -16.35
C LEU A 35 -4.55 -20.67 -16.24
N GLY A 36 -4.03 -21.68 -15.55
CA GLY A 36 -2.59 -21.95 -15.43
C GLY A 36 -1.87 -21.13 -14.35
N VAL A 37 -2.59 -20.44 -13.47
CA VAL A 37 -1.98 -19.68 -12.37
C VAL A 37 -1.51 -20.62 -11.27
N ARG A 38 -0.20 -20.65 -11.03
CA ARG A 38 0.39 -21.30 -9.86
C ARG A 38 0.19 -20.44 -8.61
N ILE A 39 -0.94 -20.60 -7.94
CA ILE A 39 -1.36 -19.77 -6.79
C ILE A 39 -0.27 -19.69 -5.71
N GLY A 40 0.33 -20.82 -5.33
CA GLY A 40 1.38 -20.86 -4.30
C GLY A 40 2.61 -20.03 -4.68
N ALA A 41 3.10 -20.17 -5.92
CA ALA A 41 4.24 -19.41 -6.42
C ALA A 41 3.92 -17.91 -6.52
N LEU A 42 2.69 -17.56 -6.93
CA LEU A 42 2.26 -16.17 -7.00
C LEU A 42 2.14 -15.53 -5.61
N ARG A 43 1.58 -16.23 -4.62
CA ARG A 43 1.52 -15.76 -3.24
C ARG A 43 2.92 -15.51 -2.67
N LEU A 44 3.86 -16.43 -2.91
CA LEU A 44 5.24 -16.28 -2.47
C LEU A 44 5.92 -15.09 -3.16
N LEU A 45 5.72 -14.91 -4.47
CA LEU A 45 6.24 -13.77 -5.21
C LEU A 45 5.70 -12.44 -4.66
N VAL A 46 4.39 -12.34 -4.47
CA VAL A 46 3.75 -11.12 -3.93
C VAL A 46 4.25 -10.84 -2.52
N PHE A 47 4.37 -11.87 -1.68
CA PHE A 47 4.91 -11.74 -0.33
C PHE A 47 6.33 -11.18 -0.33
N VAL A 48 7.23 -11.74 -1.15
CA VAL A 48 8.62 -11.25 -1.28
C VAL A 48 8.67 -9.82 -1.80
N VAL A 49 7.85 -9.48 -2.81
CA VAL A 49 7.76 -8.11 -3.34
C VAL A 49 7.25 -7.14 -2.27
N SER A 50 6.22 -7.51 -1.52
CA SER A 50 5.70 -6.70 -0.41
C SER A 50 6.75 -6.49 0.68
N LEU A 51 7.47 -7.54 1.07
CA LEU A 51 8.57 -7.45 2.04
C LEU A 51 9.68 -6.50 1.57
N LEU A 52 10.07 -6.60 0.30
CA LEU A 52 11.09 -5.75 -0.28
C LEU A 52 10.66 -4.28 -0.27
N LEU A 53 9.42 -3.99 -0.68
CA LEU A 53 8.88 -2.63 -0.72
C LEU A 53 8.69 -2.04 0.68
N VAL A 54 8.10 -2.80 1.60
CA VAL A 54 7.88 -2.38 2.99
C VAL A 54 9.22 -2.19 3.69
N GLY A 55 10.15 -3.14 3.56
CA GLY A 55 11.48 -3.06 4.14
C GLY A 55 12.27 -1.85 3.65
N ALA A 56 12.27 -1.59 2.33
CA ALA A 56 12.93 -0.42 1.77
C ALA A 56 12.34 0.90 2.29
N SER A 57 11.03 0.98 2.47
CA SER A 57 10.35 2.16 3.02
C SER A 57 10.65 2.37 4.51
N VAL A 58 10.49 1.32 5.33
CA VAL A 58 10.69 1.39 6.78
C VAL A 58 12.14 1.67 7.15
N CYS A 59 13.11 1.10 6.44
CA CYS A 59 14.52 1.41 6.66
C CYS A 59 14.89 2.87 6.30
N ALA A 60 14.11 3.54 5.44
CA ALA A 60 14.38 4.89 4.99
C ALA A 60 13.76 5.97 5.88
N VAL A 61 12.50 5.78 6.28
CA VAL A 61 11.68 6.82 6.95
C VAL A 61 11.17 6.36 8.32
N GLY A 62 11.42 5.11 8.71
CA GLY A 62 10.84 4.48 9.89
C GLY A 62 9.43 3.95 9.64
N PRO A 63 8.80 3.35 10.66
CA PRO A 63 7.47 2.77 10.54
C PRO A 63 6.38 3.86 10.44
N ILE A 64 5.52 3.75 9.42
CA ILE A 64 4.34 4.62 9.25
C ILE A 64 3.09 3.74 9.26
N ALA A 65 2.16 4.03 10.16
CA ALA A 65 0.95 3.24 10.35
C ALA A 65 -0.20 3.67 9.41
N PHE A 66 -1.18 2.79 9.23
CA PHE A 66 -2.46 3.00 8.53
C PHE A 66 -2.43 3.32 7.02
N VAL A 67 -1.33 3.82 6.44
CA VAL A 67 -1.30 4.18 5.01
C VAL A 67 -1.66 3.00 4.11
N GLY A 68 -1.10 1.81 4.40
CA GLY A 68 -1.40 0.57 3.67
C GLY A 68 -2.82 0.06 3.85
N LEU A 69 -3.59 0.61 4.78
CA LEU A 69 -5.00 0.33 4.97
C LEU A 69 -5.87 1.39 4.29
N ILE A 70 -5.59 2.68 4.51
CA ILE A 70 -6.42 3.78 4.02
C ILE A 70 -6.36 3.85 2.48
N ALA A 71 -5.15 3.95 1.92
CA ALA A 71 -4.95 4.21 0.50
C ALA A 71 -5.62 3.16 -0.42
N PRO A 72 -5.43 1.83 -0.23
CA PRO A 72 -6.08 0.85 -1.09
C PRO A 72 -7.59 0.74 -0.85
N ASN A 73 -8.09 1.06 0.35
CA ASN A 73 -9.53 1.05 0.60
C ASN A 73 -10.24 2.24 -0.05
N ILE A 74 -9.63 3.44 -0.05
CA ILE A 74 -10.15 4.57 -0.81
C ILE A 74 -10.10 4.25 -2.31
N ALA A 75 -8.97 3.74 -2.81
CA ALA A 75 -8.84 3.36 -4.22
C ALA A 75 -9.90 2.32 -4.64
N ARG A 76 -10.17 1.32 -3.80
CA ARG A 76 -11.20 0.30 -4.06
C ARG A 76 -12.60 0.90 -4.18
N GLN A 77 -12.93 1.89 -3.37
CA GLN A 77 -14.25 2.54 -3.43
C GLN A 77 -14.44 3.34 -4.73
N TRP A 78 -13.36 3.87 -5.32
CA TRP A 78 -13.43 4.67 -6.53
C TRP A 78 -13.31 3.85 -7.82
N LEU A 79 -12.43 2.85 -7.85
CA LEU A 79 -12.07 2.11 -9.07
C LEU A 79 -12.57 0.66 -9.10
N GLY A 80 -13.18 0.19 -8.00
CA GLY A 80 -13.57 -1.21 -7.85
C GLY A 80 -12.39 -2.12 -7.52
N ASN A 81 -12.47 -3.39 -7.96
CA ASN A 81 -11.58 -4.46 -7.50
C ASN A 81 -10.54 -4.93 -8.54
N ASP A 82 -10.25 -4.11 -9.55
CA ASP A 82 -9.21 -4.39 -10.55
C ASP A 82 -7.82 -3.99 -10.05
N TYR A 83 -6.99 -4.99 -9.75
CA TYR A 83 -5.63 -4.80 -9.24
C TYR A 83 -4.70 -4.05 -10.20
N ARG A 84 -4.97 -4.03 -11.51
CA ARG A 84 -4.14 -3.32 -12.50
C ARG A 84 -4.12 -1.82 -12.25
N TRP A 85 -5.26 -1.28 -11.85
CA TRP A 85 -5.43 0.12 -11.50
C TRP A 85 -5.31 0.36 -10.00
N LEU A 86 -5.72 -0.62 -9.19
CA LEU A 86 -5.66 -0.51 -7.75
C LEU A 86 -4.23 -0.31 -7.23
N ILE A 87 -3.27 -1.07 -7.73
CA ILE A 87 -1.87 -1.00 -7.27
C ILE A 87 -1.26 0.40 -7.55
N PRO A 88 -1.22 0.92 -8.79
CA PRO A 88 -0.62 2.22 -9.05
C PRO A 88 -1.38 3.38 -8.37
N ILE A 89 -2.72 3.32 -8.33
CA ILE A 89 -3.51 4.40 -7.73
C ILE A 89 -3.40 4.39 -6.21
N SER A 90 -3.43 3.22 -5.56
CA SER A 90 -3.21 3.14 -4.11
C SER A 90 -1.79 3.58 -3.72
N ALA A 91 -0.78 3.29 -4.55
CA ALA A 91 0.57 3.81 -4.34
C ALA A 91 0.60 5.35 -4.43
N GLY A 92 -0.06 5.94 -5.43
CA GLY A 92 -0.18 7.39 -5.58
C GLY A 92 -0.95 8.05 -4.42
N LEU A 93 -2.09 7.47 -4.00
CA LEU A 93 -2.85 7.95 -2.85
C LEU A 93 -2.06 7.83 -1.55
N GLY A 94 -1.32 6.74 -1.36
CA GLY A 94 -0.45 6.55 -0.21
C GLY A 94 0.63 7.62 -0.14
N ALA A 95 1.29 7.91 -1.27
CA ALA A 95 2.26 9.00 -1.37
C ALA A 95 1.63 10.36 -1.04
N ALA A 96 0.44 10.66 -1.57
CA ALA A 96 -0.27 11.90 -1.29
C ALA A 96 -0.63 12.06 0.20
N ILE A 97 -1.13 10.99 0.85
CA ILE A 97 -1.47 10.98 2.28
C ILE A 97 -0.23 11.25 3.15
N VAL A 98 0.88 10.58 2.85
CA VAL A 98 2.14 10.75 3.60
C VAL A 98 2.69 12.16 3.40
N LEU A 99 2.71 12.69 2.18
CA LEU A 99 3.16 14.05 1.89
C LEU A 99 2.30 15.11 2.60
N ALA A 100 0.98 14.96 2.57
CA ALA A 100 0.08 15.85 3.30
C ALA A 100 0.33 15.78 4.81
N SER A 101 0.58 14.59 5.34
CA SER A 101 0.87 14.40 6.77
C SER A 101 2.20 15.02 7.17
N ASP A 102 3.25 14.92 6.34
CA ASP A 102 4.54 15.57 6.57
C ASP A 102 4.38 17.10 6.60
N LEU A 103 3.62 17.66 5.64
CA LEU A 103 3.36 19.09 5.56
C LEU A 103 2.60 19.60 6.80
N ILE A 104 1.58 18.88 7.24
CA ILE A 104 0.83 19.21 8.46
C ILE A 104 1.72 19.10 9.70
N SER A 105 2.56 18.07 9.79
CA SER A 105 3.53 17.88 10.88
C SER A 105 4.41 19.11 11.07
N ARG A 106 4.96 19.62 9.96
CA ARG A 106 5.83 20.81 9.93
C ARG A 106 5.07 22.10 10.25
N ALA A 107 3.81 22.20 9.84
CA ALA A 107 2.99 23.39 10.04
C ALA A 107 2.47 23.54 11.48
N VAL A 108 2.13 22.43 12.15
CA VAL A 108 1.48 22.47 13.49
C VAL A 108 2.48 22.73 14.61
N ALA A 109 3.72 22.26 14.50
CA ALA A 109 4.65 22.19 15.63
C ALA A 109 5.96 22.95 15.39
N PHE A 110 5.96 24.09 14.71
CA PHE A 110 7.20 24.88 14.57
C PHE A 110 7.69 25.38 15.95
N PRO A 111 8.94 25.12 16.41
CA PRO A 111 10.13 24.56 15.73
C PRO A 111 10.45 23.07 16.03
N VAL A 112 9.57 22.33 16.71
CA VAL A 112 9.74 20.91 17.06
C VAL A 112 9.19 20.01 15.95
N GLU A 113 10.04 19.28 15.25
CA GLU A 113 9.60 18.33 14.23
C GLU A 113 8.87 17.13 14.87
N THR A 114 7.54 17.12 14.80
CA THR A 114 6.75 15.94 15.13
C THR A 114 6.92 14.88 14.04
N PRO A 115 7.05 13.58 14.38
CA PRO A 115 7.16 12.54 13.37
C PRO A 115 5.87 12.46 12.54
N ALA A 116 5.99 12.46 11.21
CA ALA A 116 4.85 12.33 10.29
C ALA A 116 4.03 11.04 10.53
N GLY A 117 4.65 10.00 11.11
CA GLY A 117 4.00 8.78 11.58
C GLY A 117 2.90 9.01 12.63
N VAL A 118 3.05 10.02 13.48
CA VAL A 118 2.05 10.38 14.50
C VAL A 118 0.83 11.04 13.85
N VAL A 119 1.07 11.97 12.92
CA VAL A 119 0.01 12.67 12.18
C VAL A 119 -0.80 11.69 11.34
N THR A 120 -0.13 10.81 10.60
CA THR A 120 -0.79 9.74 9.84
C THR A 120 -1.60 8.80 10.73
N ALA A 121 -1.09 8.45 11.92
CA ALA A 121 -1.84 7.61 12.87
C ALA A 121 -3.08 8.31 13.44
N LEU A 122 -3.00 9.62 13.74
CA LEU A 122 -4.14 10.41 14.21
C LEU A 122 -5.25 10.51 13.16
N ILE A 123 -4.90 10.58 11.87
CA ILE A 123 -5.86 10.58 10.76
C ILE A 123 -6.37 9.15 10.50
N GLY A 124 -5.49 8.16 10.59
CA GLY A 124 -5.81 6.77 10.25
C GLY A 124 -6.67 6.05 11.28
N ALA A 125 -6.50 6.35 12.57
CA ALA A 125 -7.31 5.77 13.63
C ALA A 125 -8.83 6.04 13.48
N PRO A 126 -9.31 7.28 13.26
CA PRO A 126 -10.73 7.53 13.04
C PRO A 126 -11.23 6.91 11.74
N PHE A 127 -10.41 6.88 10.68
CA PHE A 127 -10.78 6.20 9.43
C PHE A 127 -10.95 4.68 9.64
N PHE A 128 -10.05 4.07 10.39
CA PHE A 128 -10.14 2.65 10.73
C PHE A 128 -11.38 2.34 11.58
N LEU A 129 -11.66 3.16 12.60
CA LEU A 129 -12.87 3.01 13.41
C LEU A 129 -14.15 3.15 12.58
N PHE A 130 -14.18 4.10 11.65
CA PHE A 130 -15.30 4.26 10.72
C PHE A 130 -15.48 3.01 9.83
N LEU A 131 -14.38 2.49 9.28
CA LEU A 131 -14.42 1.29 8.44
C LEU A 131 -14.87 0.05 9.24
N ALA A 132 -14.34 -0.13 10.45
CA ALA A 132 -14.69 -1.24 11.34
C ALA A 132 -16.17 -1.19 11.74
N ARG A 133 -16.72 -0.01 12.00
CA ARG A 133 -18.15 0.18 12.30
C ARG A 133 -19.06 -0.15 11.13
N ARG A 134 -18.63 0.07 9.89
CA ARG A 134 -19.42 -0.25 8.70
C ARG A 134 -19.40 -1.74 8.34
N ALA A 135 -18.41 -2.47 8.85
CA ALA A 135 -18.27 -3.91 8.64
C ALA A 135 -19.08 -4.76 9.65
N LEU A 136 -19.58 -4.14 10.73
CA LEU A 136 -20.56 -4.69 11.68
C LEU A 136 -21.99 -4.39 11.20
#